data_AF-A0A3P8L4Y2-F1
#
_entry.id   AF-A0A3P8L4Y2-F1
#
_cell.length_a   1.000
_cell.length_b   1.000
_cell.length_c   1.000
_cell.angle_alpha   90.00
_cell.angle_beta   90.00
_cell.angle_gamma   90.00
#
_symmetry.space_group_name_H-M   'P 1'
#
loop_
_entity.id
_entity.type
_entity.pdbx_description
1 polymer ?
#
loop_
_entity_poly.entity_id
_entity_poly.type
_entity_poly.pdbx_seq_one_letter_code
_entity_poly.pdbx_strand_id
1 'polypeptide(L)'
;MAELTSGGTGNWTKELHKPKPDTTYIVDGGKFIYNTDSKGRVTETRGLLSDLKPSDRNGYQQKVSGRADRLPGDQGGHLWGTRFGGPGEGINITAMKESLNQAGKNSFYKIEEQWAKQIAGGNPVDATIKLAYKGDSVRPSGLLHR
;
A
#
# COMPACT_ATOMS: atom_id res chain seq x y z
N MET A 1 12.16 -9.07 -11.22
CA MET A 1 11.76 -9.49 -9.87
C MET A 1 12.81 -8.99 -8.89
N ALA A 2 12.41 -8.51 -7.72
CA ALA A 2 13.30 -8.09 -6.64
C ALA A 2 12.76 -8.57 -5.29
N GLU A 3 13.63 -9.16 -4.47
CA GLU A 3 13.31 -9.57 -3.10
C GLU A 3 13.96 -8.58 -2.13
N LEU A 4 13.14 -7.94 -1.29
CA LEU A 4 13.58 -6.86 -0.40
C LEU A 4 12.90 -6.97 0.97
N THR A 5 13.53 -6.39 1.99
CA THR A 5 12.90 -6.18 3.29
C THR A 5 12.47 -4.73 3.40
N SER A 6 11.29 -4.48 3.97
CA SER A 6 10.87 -3.13 4.30
C SER A 6 11.74 -2.55 5.42
N GLY A 7 12.02 -1.26 5.30
CA GLY A 7 12.80 -0.50 6.24
C GLY A 7 11.94 0.16 7.32
N GLY A 8 12.59 0.98 8.12
CA GLY A 8 11.96 1.73 9.20
C GLY A 8 12.48 3.16 9.28
N THR A 9 12.04 3.88 10.31
CA THR A 9 12.44 5.26 10.56
C THR A 9 13.96 5.36 10.63
N GLY A 10 14.56 6.19 9.76
CA GLY A 10 16.01 6.38 9.68
C GLY A 10 16.75 5.39 8.78
N ASN A 11 16.10 4.31 8.31
CA ASN A 11 16.70 3.32 7.42
C ASN A 11 15.66 2.72 6.47
N TRP A 12 15.08 3.56 5.63
CA TRP A 12 14.09 3.13 4.63
C TRP A 12 14.76 2.45 3.45
N THR A 13 14.13 1.40 2.90
CA THR A 13 14.66 0.73 1.71
C THR A 13 14.47 1.62 0.49
N LYS A 14 15.58 2.18 -0.01
CA LYS A 14 15.60 3.18 -1.09
C LYS A 14 14.80 2.75 -2.33
N GLU A 15 14.89 1.48 -2.70
CA GLU A 15 14.17 0.95 -3.86
C GLU A 15 12.66 0.83 -3.62
N LEU A 16 12.22 0.45 -2.42
CA LEU A 16 10.79 0.45 -2.07
C LEU A 16 10.26 1.89 -1.96
N HIS A 17 11.11 2.87 -1.66
CA HIS A 17 10.74 4.29 -1.69
C HIS A 17 10.46 4.82 -3.09
N LYS A 18 11.17 4.31 -4.09
CA LYS A 18 11.00 4.66 -5.50
C LYS A 18 11.12 3.39 -6.36
N PRO A 19 10.02 2.64 -6.50
CA PRO A 19 10.00 1.39 -7.23
C PRO A 19 10.43 1.56 -8.68
N LYS A 20 11.08 0.54 -9.22
CA LYS A 20 11.43 0.46 -10.64
C LYS A 20 10.20 0.10 -11.47
N PRO A 21 10.17 0.53 -12.74
CA PRO A 21 9.21 0.05 -13.72
C PRO A 21 9.19 -1.47 -13.89
N ASP A 22 8.05 -2.00 -14.32
CA ASP A 22 7.87 -3.39 -14.81
C ASP A 22 8.51 -4.44 -13.91
N THR A 23 8.33 -4.28 -12.59
CA THR A 23 9.02 -5.09 -11.59
C THR A 23 8.02 -5.69 -10.60
N THR A 24 8.14 -7.00 -10.41
CA THR A 24 7.56 -7.70 -9.25
C THR A 24 8.48 -7.58 -8.05
N TYR A 25 7.97 -7.03 -6.95
CA TYR A 25 8.63 -6.94 -5.65
C TYR A 25 8.05 -7.98 -4.69
N ILE A 26 8.92 -8.79 -4.10
CA ILE A 26 8.60 -9.71 -3.01
C ILE A 26 9.17 -9.05 -1.75
N VAL A 27 8.30 -8.66 -0.83
CA VAL A 27 8.67 -7.86 0.35
C VAL A 27 8.40 -8.64 1.62
N ASP A 28 9.34 -8.56 2.56
CA ASP A 28 9.25 -9.17 3.90
C ASP A 28 8.99 -10.68 3.86
N GLY A 29 9.81 -11.40 3.11
CA GLY A 29 9.71 -12.86 2.97
C GLY A 29 8.46 -13.32 2.22
N GLY A 30 7.90 -12.46 1.37
CA GLY A 30 6.69 -12.75 0.59
C GLY A 30 5.39 -12.42 1.31
N LYS A 31 5.45 -11.77 2.48
CA LYS A 31 4.27 -11.23 3.15
C LYS A 31 3.51 -10.26 2.25
N PHE A 32 4.24 -9.45 1.47
CA PHE A 32 3.66 -8.58 0.46
C PHE A 32 4.30 -8.82 -0.90
N ILE A 33 3.47 -8.87 -1.94
CA ILE A 33 3.91 -8.92 -3.33
C ILE A 33 3.35 -7.68 -4.03
N TYR A 34 4.17 -6.94 -4.75
CA TYR A 34 3.75 -5.77 -5.52
C TYR A 34 4.16 -5.94 -6.98
N ASN A 35 3.28 -5.56 -7.90
CA ASN A 35 3.56 -5.47 -9.32
C ASN A 35 3.51 -4.00 -9.75
N THR A 36 4.58 -3.53 -10.40
CA THR A 36 4.63 -2.18 -10.96
C THR A 36 4.45 -2.19 -12.47
N ASP A 37 3.86 -1.12 -13.01
CA ASP A 37 3.82 -0.87 -14.45
C ASP A 37 5.09 -0.21 -14.98
N SER A 38 5.09 0.13 -16.26
CA SER A 38 6.22 0.76 -16.97
C SER A 38 6.61 2.16 -16.44
N LYS A 39 5.87 2.72 -15.48
CA LYS A 39 6.19 3.97 -14.79
C LYS A 39 6.62 3.75 -13.33
N GLY A 40 6.69 2.51 -12.87
CA GLY A 40 6.99 2.18 -11.48
C GLY A 40 5.80 2.39 -10.54
N ARG A 41 4.57 2.53 -11.05
CA ARG A 41 3.35 2.65 -10.25
C ARG A 41 2.85 1.26 -9.91
N VAL A 42 2.48 1.02 -8.64
CA VAL A 42 1.90 -0.28 -8.25
C VAL A 42 0.52 -0.45 -8.89
N THR A 43 0.33 -1.48 -9.70
CA THR A 43 -0.97 -1.82 -10.32
C THR A 43 -1.69 -2.94 -9.58
N GLU A 44 -0.96 -3.77 -8.85
CA GLU A 44 -1.50 -4.87 -8.06
C GLU A 44 -0.60 -5.15 -6.87
N THR A 45 -1.19 -5.49 -5.73
CA THR A 45 -0.47 -6.03 -4.59
C THR A 45 -1.27 -7.11 -3.88
N ARG A 46 -0.59 -8.15 -3.42
CA ARG A 46 -1.14 -9.24 -2.60
C ARG A 46 -0.50 -9.19 -1.21
N GLY A 47 -1.32 -9.41 -0.18
CA GLY A 47 -0.90 -9.43 1.22
C GLY A 47 -1.31 -10.73 1.88
N LEU A 48 -0.34 -11.42 2.50
CA LEU A 48 -0.54 -12.61 3.32
C LEU A 48 -0.43 -12.21 4.80
N LEU A 49 -1.57 -11.86 5.40
CA LEU A 49 -1.65 -11.27 6.72
C LEU A 49 -2.02 -12.33 7.75
N SER A 50 -1.09 -12.68 8.65
CA SER A 50 -1.32 -13.68 9.70
C SER A 50 -1.11 -13.12 11.11
N ASP A 51 -0.67 -11.87 11.23
CA ASP A 51 -0.40 -11.21 12.51
C ASP A 51 -0.68 -9.70 12.46
N LEU A 52 -0.85 -9.12 13.65
CA LEU A 52 -0.99 -7.68 13.85
C LEU A 52 0.33 -7.13 14.41
N LYS A 53 1.36 -7.10 13.56
CA LYS A 53 2.68 -6.54 13.90
C LYS A 53 2.85 -5.18 13.25
N PRO A 54 2.73 -4.07 14.01
CA PRO A 54 2.80 -2.74 13.44
C PRO A 54 4.17 -2.41 12.82
N SER A 55 4.18 -1.76 11.67
CA SER A 55 5.36 -1.16 11.04
C SER A 55 5.45 0.34 11.32
N ASP A 56 6.63 0.90 11.06
CA ASP A 56 6.86 2.34 11.14
C ASP A 56 6.09 3.12 10.08
N ARG A 57 5.49 4.23 10.50
CA ARG A 57 4.73 5.13 9.61
C ARG A 57 5.65 6.20 9.01
N ASN A 58 5.62 6.34 7.69
CA ASN A 58 6.36 7.40 7.00
C ASN A 58 5.47 8.60 6.66
N GLY A 59 5.51 9.65 7.50
CA GLY A 59 4.71 10.87 7.27
C GLY A 59 5.09 11.62 5.99
N TYR A 60 6.37 11.59 5.61
CA TYR A 60 6.86 12.23 4.39
C TYR A 60 6.24 11.60 3.14
N GLN A 61 6.31 10.26 3.01
CA GLN A 61 5.72 9.56 1.86
C GLN A 61 4.22 9.78 1.74
N GLN A 62 3.51 9.83 2.87
CA GLN A 62 2.09 10.15 2.85
C GLN A 62 1.80 11.56 2.34
N LYS A 63 2.67 12.53 2.63
CA LYS A 63 2.55 13.91 2.15
C LYS A 63 2.88 14.03 0.65
N VAL A 64 3.86 13.27 0.16
CA VAL A 64 4.34 13.43 -1.24
C VAL A 64 3.70 12.45 -2.23
N SER A 65 2.94 11.46 -1.77
CA SER A 65 2.18 10.55 -2.63
C SER A 65 1.25 11.31 -3.59
N GLY A 66 1.12 10.79 -4.82
CA GLY A 66 0.42 11.44 -5.94
C GLY A 66 1.17 12.62 -6.57
N ARG A 67 2.20 13.19 -5.92
CA ARG A 67 3.02 14.29 -6.45
C ARG A 67 2.17 15.40 -7.07
N ALA A 68 2.49 15.84 -8.29
CA ALA A 68 1.76 16.87 -9.01
C ALA A 68 0.33 16.44 -9.42
N ASP A 69 0.05 15.13 -9.45
CA ASP A 69 -1.27 14.59 -9.77
C ASP A 69 -2.19 14.47 -8.55
N ARG A 70 -1.67 14.73 -7.34
CA ARG A 70 -2.45 14.70 -6.10
C ARG A 70 -3.53 15.78 -6.13
N LEU A 71 -4.78 15.40 -5.87
CA LEU A 71 -5.89 16.32 -5.82
C LEU A 71 -6.08 16.90 -4.41
N PRO A 72 -6.66 18.11 -4.28
CA PRO A 72 -7.10 18.63 -2.99
C PRO A 72 -8.01 17.64 -2.26
N GLY A 73 -7.72 17.36 -0.99
CA GLY A 73 -8.44 16.38 -0.18
C GLY A 73 -7.94 14.93 -0.31
N ASP A 74 -6.94 14.65 -1.15
CA ASP A 74 -6.28 13.34 -1.11
C ASP A 74 -5.38 13.20 0.12
N GLN A 75 -5.37 12.00 0.67
CA GLN A 75 -4.46 11.55 1.71
C GLN A 75 -3.46 10.54 1.13
N GLY A 76 -2.30 10.39 1.80
CA GLY A 76 -1.39 9.30 1.49
C GLY A 76 -1.85 8.05 2.20
N GLY A 77 -2.72 7.29 1.57
CA GLY A 77 -3.25 6.08 2.16
C GLY A 77 -2.31 4.90 1.92
N HIS A 78 -2.23 4.00 2.89
CA HIS A 78 -1.49 2.76 2.73
C HIS A 78 -2.35 1.75 1.96
N LEU A 79 -1.73 0.93 1.11
CA LEU A 79 -2.40 -0.23 0.51
C LEU A 79 -2.53 -1.35 1.54
N TRP A 80 -1.48 -1.57 2.34
CA TRP A 80 -1.53 -2.40 3.53
C TRP A 80 -1.28 -1.52 4.74
N GLY A 81 -2.29 -1.37 5.61
CA GLY A 81 -2.17 -0.56 6.82
C GLY A 81 -1.00 -0.98 7.71
N THR A 82 -0.41 0.00 8.41
CA THR A 82 0.74 -0.23 9.29
C THR A 82 0.46 -1.30 10.34
N ARG A 83 -0.80 -1.43 10.80
CA ARG A 83 -1.23 -2.46 11.76
C ARG A 83 -0.96 -3.90 11.31
N PHE A 84 -0.84 -4.12 10.00
CA PHE A 84 -0.53 -5.43 9.41
C PHE A 84 0.97 -5.57 9.06
N GLY A 85 1.78 -4.58 9.40
CA GLY A 85 3.20 -4.51 9.04
C GLY A 85 3.42 -3.97 7.63
N GLY A 86 2.45 -3.29 7.03
CA GLY A 86 2.59 -2.74 5.69
C GLY A 86 3.77 -1.75 5.59
N PRO A 87 4.61 -1.81 4.54
CA PRO A 87 5.79 -0.96 4.41
C PRO A 87 5.46 0.54 4.53
N GLY A 88 6.34 1.30 5.19
CA GLY A 88 6.25 2.76 5.24
C GLY A 88 6.77 3.43 3.95
N GLU A 89 7.32 2.66 3.02
CA GLU A 89 7.86 3.18 1.78
C GLU A 89 6.79 3.46 0.69
N GLY A 90 7.21 4.21 -0.33
CA GLY A 90 6.33 4.71 -1.39
C GLY A 90 5.63 3.61 -2.20
N ILE A 91 6.20 2.40 -2.27
CA ILE A 91 5.57 1.24 -2.91
C ILE A 91 4.20 0.91 -2.30
N ASN A 92 4.01 1.18 -1.01
CA ASN A 92 2.79 0.85 -0.28
C ASN A 92 1.92 2.08 -0.01
N ILE A 93 2.29 3.26 -0.51
CA ILE A 93 1.60 4.52 -0.20
C ILE A 93 1.20 5.23 -1.49
N THR A 94 -0.10 5.51 -1.61
CA THR A 94 -0.66 6.18 -2.79
C THR A 94 -1.59 7.33 -2.41
N ALA A 95 -1.77 8.29 -3.32
CA ALA A 95 -2.73 9.35 -3.14
C ALA A 95 -4.15 8.80 -3.30
N MET A 96 -4.91 8.79 -2.20
CA MET A 96 -6.28 8.30 -2.16
C MET A 96 -7.21 9.38 -1.64
N LYS A 97 -8.38 9.51 -2.27
CA LYS A 97 -9.43 10.41 -1.79
C LYS A 97 -9.78 10.07 -0.35
N GLU A 98 -9.88 11.09 0.51
CA GLU A 98 -10.17 10.92 1.94
C GLU A 98 -11.37 10.02 2.22
N SER A 99 -12.46 10.14 1.45
CA SER A 99 -13.67 9.32 1.61
C SER A 99 -13.46 7.81 1.37
N LEU A 100 -12.40 7.42 0.66
CA LEU A 100 -12.00 6.02 0.47
C LEU A 100 -11.02 5.57 1.58
N ASN A 101 -10.19 6.50 2.07
CA ASN A 101 -9.14 6.24 3.06
C ASN A 101 -9.66 6.24 4.52
N GLN A 102 -10.69 7.03 4.84
CA GLN A 102 -11.24 7.19 6.19
C GLN A 102 -12.60 6.50 6.37
N ALA A 103 -12.96 6.23 7.63
CA ALA A 103 -14.19 5.57 8.05
C ALA A 103 -15.45 6.17 7.37
N GLY A 104 -15.99 5.43 6.41
CA GLY A 104 -17.20 5.75 5.65
C GLY A 104 -17.95 4.46 5.29
N LYS A 105 -19.19 4.55 4.78
CA LYS A 105 -20.02 3.35 4.56
C LYS A 105 -19.37 2.29 3.65
N ASN A 106 -18.51 2.71 2.71
CA ASN A 106 -17.78 1.87 1.74
C ASN A 106 -16.24 2.09 1.79
N SER A 107 -15.69 2.44 2.96
CA SER A 107 -14.28 2.81 3.09
C SER A 107 -13.36 1.61 3.19
N PHE A 108 -12.14 1.75 2.65
CA PHE A 108 -11.04 0.79 2.79
C PHE A 108 -10.78 0.41 4.26
N TYR A 109 -10.94 1.38 5.17
CA TYR A 109 -10.86 1.19 6.61
C TYR A 109 -11.72 0.04 7.17
N LYS A 110 -12.96 -0.14 6.67
CA LYS A 110 -13.85 -1.20 7.18
C LYS A 110 -13.37 -2.60 6.79
N ILE A 111 -12.77 -2.71 5.61
CA ILE A 111 -12.18 -3.96 5.13
C ILE A 111 -10.95 -4.28 5.98
N GLU A 112 -10.11 -3.28 6.27
CA GLU A 112 -8.99 -3.46 7.21
C GLU A 112 -9.47 -3.86 8.62
N GLU A 113 -10.58 -3.31 9.12
CA GLU A 113 -11.15 -3.75 10.40
C GLU A 113 -11.61 -5.22 10.35
N GLN A 114 -12.22 -5.66 9.25
CA GLN A 114 -12.62 -7.06 9.08
C GLN A 114 -11.41 -7.99 9.06
N TRP A 115 -10.36 -7.64 8.32
CA TRP A 115 -9.11 -8.40 8.30
C TRP A 115 -8.47 -8.46 9.67
N ALA A 116 -8.43 -7.34 10.40
CA ALA A 116 -7.86 -7.32 11.74
C ALA A 116 -8.63 -8.22 12.72
N LYS A 117 -9.97 -8.25 12.64
CA LYS A 117 -10.80 -9.17 13.45
C LYS A 117 -10.55 -10.63 13.08
N GLN A 118 -10.43 -10.93 11.79
CA GLN A 118 -10.15 -12.29 11.31
C GLN A 118 -8.79 -12.79 11.81
N ILE A 119 -7.74 -11.96 11.69
CA ILE A 119 -6.39 -12.24 12.19
C ILE A 119 -6.39 -12.41 13.72
N ALA A 120 -7.10 -11.54 14.45
CA ALA A 120 -7.22 -11.66 15.91
C ALA A 120 -7.94 -12.96 16.34
N GLY A 121 -8.81 -13.51 15.48
CA GLY A 121 -9.43 -14.83 15.65
C GLY A 121 -8.54 -16.01 15.23
N GLY A 122 -7.27 -15.79 14.88
CA GLY A 122 -6.33 -16.82 14.46
C GLY A 122 -6.45 -17.24 13.00
N ASN A 123 -7.28 -16.56 12.20
CA ASN A 123 -7.47 -16.87 10.79
C ASN A 123 -6.62 -15.92 9.94
N PRO A 124 -5.67 -16.43 9.13
CA PRO A 124 -4.93 -15.57 8.21
C PRO A 124 -5.84 -15.02 7.11
N VAL A 125 -5.42 -13.90 6.53
CA VAL A 125 -6.07 -13.22 5.41
C VAL A 125 -5.11 -13.25 4.22
N ASP A 126 -5.62 -13.65 3.07
CA ASP A 126 -4.96 -13.55 1.79
C ASP A 126 -5.82 -12.65 0.91
N ALA A 127 -5.33 -11.43 0.65
CA ALA A 127 -6.09 -10.40 -0.04
C ALA A 127 -5.28 -9.81 -1.19
N THR A 128 -5.97 -9.33 -2.22
CA THR A 128 -5.36 -8.65 -3.36
C THR A 128 -6.00 -7.28 -3.58
N ILE A 129 -5.17 -6.26 -3.78
CA ILE A 129 -5.57 -4.90 -4.12
C ILE A 129 -5.08 -4.58 -5.53
N LYS A 130 -5.96 -4.02 -6.35
CA LYS A 130 -5.68 -3.57 -7.72
C LYS A 130 -5.90 -2.08 -7.83
N LEU A 131 -4.98 -1.42 -8.52
CA LEU A 131 -4.99 0.02 -8.76
C LEU A 131 -5.11 0.28 -10.25
N ALA A 132 -6.02 1.17 -10.60
CA ALA A 132 -6.18 1.65 -11.97
C ALA A 132 -5.61 3.07 -12.08
N TYR A 133 -4.99 3.38 -13.22
CA TYR A 133 -4.44 4.71 -13.51
C TYR A 133 -4.95 5.21 -14.86
N LYS A 134 -5.01 6.53 -15.03
CA LYS A 134 -5.34 7.19 -16.30
C LYS A 134 -4.08 7.85 -16.87
N GLY A 135 -3.67 7.43 -18.07
CA GLY A 135 -2.52 7.98 -18.76
C GLY A 135 -1.23 7.94 -17.92
N ASP A 136 -0.61 9.09 -17.74
CA ASP A 136 0.68 9.23 -17.05
C ASP A 136 0.56 9.58 -15.57
N SER A 137 -0.67 9.74 -15.06
CA SER A 137 -0.92 10.13 -13.68
C SER A 137 -0.33 9.11 -12.69
N VAL A 138 0.37 9.58 -11.66
CA VAL A 138 0.81 8.76 -10.52
C VAL A 138 -0.24 8.67 -9.41
N ARG A 139 -1.38 9.34 -9.58
CA ARG A 139 -2.56 9.19 -8.74
C ARG A 139 -3.49 8.12 -9.35
N PRO A 140 -3.87 7.07 -8.60
CA PRO A 140 -4.86 6.11 -9.08
C PRO A 140 -6.20 6.78 -9.40
N SER A 141 -6.83 6.32 -10.48
CA SER A 141 -8.21 6.66 -10.82
C SER A 141 -9.23 5.76 -10.11
N GLY A 142 -8.81 4.59 -9.62
CA GLY A 142 -9.65 3.66 -8.87
C GLY A 142 -8.84 2.62 -8.11
N LEU A 143 -9.47 2.06 -7.08
CA LEU A 143 -8.95 0.96 -6.26
C LEU A 143 -10.02 -0.13 -6.17
N LEU A 144 -9.61 -1.37 -6.43
CA LEU A 144 -10.43 -2.58 -6.28
C LEU A 144 -9.71 -3.53 -5.32
N HIS A 145 -10.45 -4.21 -4.46
CA HIS A 145 -9.91 -5.24 -3.58
C HIS A 145 -10.69 -6.55 -3.78
N ARG A 146 -10.03 -7.69 -3.59
CA ARG A 146 -10.59 -9.04 -3.66
C ARG A 146 -10.04 -9.89 -2.54
#